data_AF-A0A349K6N7-F1
#
_entry.id   AF-A0A349K6N7-F1
#
_cell.length_a   1.000
_cell.length_b   1.000
_cell.length_c   1.000
_cell.angle_alpha   90.00
_cell.angle_beta   90.00
_cell.angle_gamma   90.00
#
_symmetry.space_group_name_H-M   'P 1'
#
loop_
_entity.id
_entity.type
_entity.pdbx_description
1 polymer ?
#
loop_
_entity_poly.entity_id
_entity_poly.type
_entity_poly.pdbx_seq_one_letter_code
_entity_poly.pdbx_strand_id
1 'polypeptide(L)'
;PIVLEKLTILQLGRWYQEGVNTLSQNKDGGLAFFKIESSHSEAVIETLSSGIELDRIKPVMEMYCRALAGAEVKLSPTDALVEKNIGWVSNESPTTEGSTVFVPTLVDRYGTKEENYAWFKVVSTHQVAHLEFGSFIFEFERPSGLFENLRLDLEARRIETLRENQNNGPAFGEDVADSDSPGNELSESHTGLERAWLTDMQRFFDLFEDRKLSLDIFTVVEDGRLDARVKNEYPGIKSSYTQVQSDSHENRPD
;
A
#
# COMPACT_ATOMS: atom_id res chain seq x y z
N PRO A 1 -21.98 -20.93 -11.96
CA PRO A 1 -23.12 -20.29 -11.27
C PRO A 1 -22.62 -19.09 -10.47
N ILE A 2 -23.20 -17.90 -10.64
CA ILE A 2 -22.74 -16.64 -10.02
C ILE A 2 -22.61 -16.77 -8.48
N VAL A 3 -23.48 -17.57 -7.85
CA VAL A 3 -23.44 -17.82 -6.39
C VAL A 3 -22.15 -18.48 -5.92
N LEU A 4 -21.56 -19.37 -6.73
CA LEU A 4 -20.32 -20.08 -6.38
C LEU A 4 -19.06 -19.21 -6.49
N GLU A 5 -19.16 -18.04 -7.11
CA GLU A 5 -18.09 -17.04 -7.10
C GLU A 5 -18.03 -16.28 -5.77
N LYS A 6 -19.14 -16.27 -5.00
CA LYS A 6 -19.26 -15.53 -3.74
C LYS A 6 -19.36 -16.40 -2.49
N LEU A 7 -19.75 -17.67 -2.67
CA LEU A 7 -19.99 -18.62 -1.59
C LEU A 7 -19.19 -19.91 -1.80
N THR A 8 -18.58 -20.39 -0.72
CA THR A 8 -18.04 -21.74 -0.60
C THR A 8 -19.16 -22.80 -0.67
N ILE A 9 -18.79 -24.06 -0.91
CA ILE A 9 -19.73 -25.19 -0.98
C ILE A 9 -20.54 -25.34 0.32
N LEU A 10 -19.92 -25.09 1.48
CA LEU A 10 -20.60 -25.16 2.78
C LEU A 10 -21.61 -24.01 2.96
N GLN A 11 -21.24 -22.80 2.54
CA GLN A 11 -22.14 -21.64 2.57
C GLN A 11 -23.29 -21.80 1.56
N LEU A 12 -23.04 -22.40 0.40
CA LEU A 12 -24.07 -22.72 -0.59
C LEU A 12 -25.16 -23.63 -0.01
N GLY A 13 -24.79 -24.61 0.83
CA GLY A 13 -25.75 -25.47 1.52
C GLY A 13 -26.71 -24.68 2.42
N ARG A 14 -26.21 -23.65 3.12
CA ARG A 14 -27.04 -22.76 3.96
C ARG A 14 -27.92 -21.85 3.11
N TRP A 15 -27.38 -21.27 2.04
CA TRP A 15 -28.16 -20.47 1.09
C TRP A 15 -29.28 -21.28 0.44
N TYR A 16 -28.99 -22.53 0.05
CA TYR A 16 -29.98 -23.45 -0.52
C TYR A 16 -31.11 -23.75 0.47
N GLN A 17 -30.79 -24.02 1.73
CA GLN A 17 -31.80 -24.28 2.76
C GLN A 17 -32.74 -23.07 2.94
N GLU A 18 -32.22 -21.85 2.95
CA GLU A 18 -33.06 -20.64 3.01
C GLU A 18 -33.89 -20.41 1.75
N GLY A 19 -33.35 -20.74 0.58
CA GLY A 19 -34.11 -20.72 -0.67
C GLY A 19 -35.27 -21.72 -0.66
N VAL A 20 -35.06 -22.93 -0.12
CA VAL A 20 -36.11 -23.95 0.03
C VAL A 20 -37.18 -23.49 1.03
N ASN A 21 -36.77 -22.89 2.15
CA ASN A 21 -37.70 -22.31 3.13
C ASN A 21 -38.56 -21.22 2.48
N THR A 22 -37.94 -20.30 1.74
CA THR A 22 -38.63 -19.22 1.02
C THR A 22 -39.60 -19.77 -0.02
N LEU A 23 -39.17 -20.79 -0.79
CA LEU A 23 -40.00 -21.45 -1.81
C LEU A 23 -41.23 -22.13 -1.19
N SER A 24 -41.10 -22.68 0.02
CA SER A 24 -42.21 -23.33 0.72
C SER A 24 -43.29 -22.34 1.19
N GLN A 25 -42.91 -21.10 1.50
CA GLN A 25 -43.83 -20.05 1.94
C GLN A 25 -44.43 -19.27 0.77
N ASN A 26 -43.60 -18.98 -0.24
CA ASN A 26 -43.99 -18.27 -1.46
C ASN A 26 -43.23 -18.84 -2.66
N LYS A 27 -43.97 -19.48 -3.57
CA LYS A 27 -43.40 -20.14 -4.75
C LYS A 27 -42.72 -19.14 -5.70
N ASP A 28 -43.32 -17.98 -5.92
CA ASP A 28 -42.76 -16.95 -6.80
C ASP A 28 -41.54 -16.28 -6.15
N GLY A 29 -41.61 -16.06 -4.83
CA GLY A 29 -40.48 -15.53 -4.05
C GLY A 29 -39.27 -16.46 -4.02
N GLY A 30 -39.48 -17.78 -3.89
CA GLY A 30 -38.41 -18.77 -3.94
C GLY A 30 -37.78 -18.91 -5.32
N LEU A 31 -38.57 -18.82 -6.40
CA LEU A 31 -38.04 -18.80 -7.76
C LEU A 31 -37.17 -17.56 -8.00
N ALA A 32 -37.60 -16.37 -7.54
CA ALA A 32 -36.80 -15.15 -7.60
C ALA A 32 -35.53 -15.25 -6.74
N PHE A 33 -35.60 -15.92 -5.58
CA PHE A 33 -34.44 -16.17 -4.71
C PHE A 33 -33.37 -17.00 -5.43
N PHE A 34 -33.72 -18.16 -6.00
CA PHE A 34 -32.75 -19.01 -6.68
C PHE A 34 -32.20 -18.39 -7.97
N LYS A 35 -32.91 -17.42 -8.56
CA LYS A 35 -32.43 -16.60 -9.68
C LYS A 35 -31.53 -15.44 -9.27
N ILE A 36 -31.39 -15.16 -7.96
CA ILE A 36 -30.69 -13.98 -7.43
C ILE A 36 -31.34 -12.67 -7.92
N GLU A 37 -32.66 -12.67 -8.11
CA GLU A 37 -33.44 -11.48 -8.51
C GLU A 37 -34.11 -10.81 -7.29
N SER A 38 -34.03 -11.44 -6.11
CA SER A 38 -34.61 -10.92 -4.88
C SER A 38 -33.55 -10.29 -3.97
N SER A 39 -33.88 -9.14 -3.38
CA SER A 39 -33.06 -8.48 -2.35
C SER A 39 -32.78 -9.40 -1.16
N HIS A 40 -33.70 -10.33 -0.85
CA HIS A 40 -33.50 -11.33 0.19
C HIS A 40 -32.38 -12.31 -0.16
N SER A 41 -32.32 -12.82 -1.40
CA SER A 41 -31.23 -13.71 -1.83
C SER A 41 -29.88 -13.02 -1.78
N GLU A 42 -29.81 -11.78 -2.26
CA GLU A 42 -28.58 -10.98 -2.20
C GLU A 42 -28.11 -10.79 -0.76
N ALA A 43 -29.01 -10.44 0.15
CA ALA A 43 -28.69 -10.28 1.57
C ALA A 43 -28.22 -11.59 2.24
N VAL A 44 -28.81 -12.74 1.89
CA VAL A 44 -28.38 -14.04 2.42
C VAL A 44 -27.01 -14.44 1.86
N ILE A 45 -26.77 -14.24 0.56
CA ILE A 45 -25.44 -14.46 -0.05
C ILE A 45 -24.40 -13.58 0.64
N GLU A 46 -24.73 -12.31 0.83
CA GLU A 46 -23.83 -11.36 1.48
C GLU A 46 -23.53 -11.77 2.93
N THR A 47 -24.54 -12.19 3.68
CA THR A 47 -24.37 -12.62 5.08
C THR A 47 -23.49 -13.87 5.17
N LEU A 48 -23.65 -14.78 4.21
CA LEU A 48 -22.91 -16.03 4.16
C LEU A 48 -21.50 -15.87 3.59
N SER A 49 -21.26 -14.90 2.72
CA SER A 49 -19.95 -14.65 2.13
C SER A 49 -18.94 -14.20 3.19
N SER A 50 -17.73 -14.74 3.15
CA SER A 50 -16.60 -14.29 3.97
C SER A 50 -15.92 -13.06 3.40
N GLY A 51 -16.15 -12.76 2.12
CA GLY A 51 -15.50 -11.68 1.39
C GLY A 51 -15.92 -10.29 1.85
N ILE A 52 -14.98 -9.35 1.78
CA ILE A 52 -15.20 -7.93 2.09
C ILE A 52 -14.79 -7.06 0.91
N GLU A 53 -15.75 -6.27 0.44
CA GLU A 53 -15.55 -5.25 -0.59
C GLU A 53 -15.08 -3.93 0.07
N LEU A 54 -14.06 -3.30 -0.51
CA LEU A 54 -13.45 -2.07 0.00
C LEU A 54 -14.48 -0.96 0.18
N ASP A 55 -15.36 -0.74 -0.81
CA ASP A 55 -16.33 0.36 -0.81
C ASP A 55 -17.25 0.35 0.43
N ARG A 56 -17.50 -0.83 1.00
CA ARG A 56 -18.34 -1.00 2.20
C ARG A 56 -17.63 -0.54 3.46
N ILE A 57 -16.32 -0.78 3.55
CA ILE A 57 -15.52 -0.49 4.74
C ILE A 57 -14.72 0.81 4.63
N LYS A 58 -14.63 1.40 3.42
CA LYS A 58 -13.77 2.54 3.10
C LYS A 58 -13.92 3.71 4.08
N PRO A 59 -15.13 4.22 4.42
CA PRO A 59 -15.24 5.36 5.34
C PRO A 59 -14.70 5.05 6.75
N VAL A 60 -14.96 3.83 7.25
CA VAL A 60 -14.50 3.38 8.57
C VAL A 60 -12.99 3.18 8.56
N MET A 61 -12.45 2.60 7.49
CA MET A 61 -11.02 2.35 7.33
C MET A 61 -10.23 3.64 7.12
N GLU A 62 -10.77 4.64 6.41
CA GLU A 62 -10.14 5.96 6.32
C GLU A 62 -10.09 6.66 7.67
N MET A 63 -11.19 6.61 8.44
CA MET A 63 -11.20 7.12 9.81
C MET A 63 -10.17 6.40 10.70
N TYR A 64 -10.07 5.07 10.57
CA TYR A 64 -9.07 4.26 11.26
C TYR A 64 -7.65 4.71 10.91
N CYS A 65 -7.33 4.87 9.62
CA CYS A 65 -6.01 5.28 9.16
C CYS A 65 -5.66 6.71 9.60
N ARG A 66 -6.62 7.64 9.55
CA ARG A 66 -6.44 9.02 10.04
C ARG A 66 -6.16 9.06 11.53
N ALA A 67 -6.84 8.21 12.31
CA ALA A 67 -6.62 8.12 13.75
C ALA A 67 -5.21 7.59 14.09
N LEU A 68 -4.66 6.68 13.28
CA LEU A 68 -3.29 6.20 13.42
C LEU A 68 -2.26 7.25 12.97
N ALA A 69 -2.41 7.78 11.75
CA ALA A 69 -1.44 8.69 11.15
C ALA A 69 -1.38 10.08 11.83
N GLY A 70 -2.49 10.52 12.44
CA GLY A 70 -2.66 11.91 12.85
C GLY A 70 -2.74 12.90 11.69
N ALA A 71 -2.96 12.42 10.46
CA ALA A 71 -3.00 13.20 9.22
C ALA A 71 -4.15 12.73 8.31
N GLU A 72 -4.46 13.49 7.26
CA GLU A 72 -5.46 13.07 6.28
C GLU A 72 -4.94 11.88 5.46
N VAL A 73 -5.64 10.75 5.58
CA VAL A 73 -5.38 9.52 4.81
C VAL A 73 -6.63 9.14 4.02
N LYS A 74 -6.44 8.79 2.75
CA LYS A 74 -7.42 8.29 1.79
C LYS A 74 -7.13 6.83 1.46
N LEU A 75 -8.16 6.04 1.19
CA LEU A 75 -8.00 4.67 0.72
C LEU A 75 -8.36 4.55 -0.76
N SER A 76 -7.50 3.87 -1.51
CA SER A 76 -7.66 3.66 -2.95
C SER A 76 -7.43 2.20 -3.33
N PRO A 77 -8.10 1.69 -4.38
CA PRO A 77 -7.95 0.31 -4.81
C PRO A 77 -6.55 0.03 -5.38
N THR A 78 -6.00 -1.15 -5.09
CA THR A 78 -4.72 -1.62 -5.65
C THR A 78 -4.76 -1.82 -7.16
N ASP A 79 -5.93 -1.99 -7.78
CA ASP A 79 -6.08 -2.16 -9.24
C ASP A 79 -5.56 -0.94 -10.04
N ALA A 80 -5.46 0.23 -9.40
CA ALA A 80 -4.75 1.39 -9.95
C ALA A 80 -3.22 1.21 -10.07
N LEU A 81 -2.65 0.16 -9.45
CA LEU A 81 -1.23 -0.16 -9.34
C LEU A 81 -0.82 -1.50 -9.99
N VAL A 82 -1.80 -2.32 -10.44
CA VAL A 82 -1.58 -3.70 -10.94
C VAL A 82 -0.71 -3.78 -12.20
N GLU A 83 -0.47 -2.67 -12.91
CA GLU A 83 0.55 -2.61 -13.97
C GLU A 83 1.99 -2.89 -13.48
N LYS A 84 2.24 -2.94 -12.17
CA LYS A 84 3.61 -3.06 -11.61
C LYS A 84 3.93 -4.34 -10.86
N ASN A 85 2.96 -5.25 -10.68
CA ASN A 85 3.24 -6.68 -10.46
C ASN A 85 4.10 -7.02 -9.23
N ILE A 86 3.67 -6.67 -7.99
CA ILE A 86 4.51 -6.95 -6.81
C ILE A 86 3.74 -7.37 -5.54
N GLY A 87 4.33 -8.35 -4.84
CA GLY A 87 3.89 -8.89 -3.56
C GLY A 87 4.09 -7.94 -2.37
N TRP A 88 3.31 -8.21 -1.33
CA TRP A 88 3.14 -7.55 -0.03
C TRP A 88 3.26 -6.02 0.05
N VAL A 89 4.35 -5.38 -0.34
CA VAL A 89 4.59 -3.93 -0.16
C VAL A 89 5.62 -3.51 -1.19
N SER A 90 5.15 -3.18 -2.39
CA SER A 90 6.07 -2.86 -3.47
C SER A 90 5.37 -1.96 -4.46
N ASN A 91 5.10 -0.77 -3.96
CA ASN A 91 5.47 0.44 -4.64
C ASN A 91 5.53 1.49 -3.55
N GLU A 92 6.60 1.44 -2.77
CA GLU A 92 7.12 2.60 -2.06
C GLU A 92 7.64 3.63 -3.08
N SER A 93 6.82 3.98 -4.08
CA SER A 93 6.92 5.30 -4.66
C SER A 93 6.47 6.21 -3.54
N PRO A 94 7.36 7.02 -2.93
CA PRO A 94 6.92 8.03 -2.00
C PRO A 94 6.08 8.96 -2.85
N THR A 95 4.76 8.77 -2.86
CA THR A 95 3.89 9.87 -3.24
C THR A 95 4.22 10.90 -2.19
N THR A 96 4.73 12.04 -2.64
CA THR A 96 5.30 13.11 -1.81
C THR A 96 4.31 13.67 -0.78
N GLU A 97 3.09 13.13 -0.73
CA GLU A 97 2.08 13.45 0.26
C GLU A 97 1.79 12.34 1.27
N GLY A 98 2.20 11.08 1.04
CA GLY A 98 1.92 9.97 1.96
C GLY A 98 0.43 9.77 2.29
N SER A 99 -0.47 10.45 1.60
CA SER A 99 -1.86 10.66 2.01
C SER A 99 -2.80 9.57 1.50
N THR A 100 -2.29 8.58 0.77
CA THR A 100 -3.10 7.53 0.14
C THR A 100 -2.55 6.14 0.46
N VAL A 101 -3.41 5.30 1.05
CA VAL A 101 -3.17 3.88 1.33
C VAL A 101 -3.85 3.05 0.26
N PHE A 102 -3.12 2.12 -0.34
CA PHE A 102 -3.64 1.27 -1.41
C PHE A 102 -3.98 -0.13 -0.90
N VAL A 103 -5.22 -0.57 -1.11
CA VAL A 103 -5.70 -1.89 -0.67
C VAL A 103 -6.57 -2.54 -1.74
N PRO A 104 -6.66 -3.89 -1.79
CA PRO A 104 -7.49 -4.58 -2.78
C PRO A 104 -8.96 -4.17 -2.71
N THR A 105 -9.65 -4.21 -3.86
CA THR A 105 -11.09 -3.94 -3.98
C THR A 105 -11.94 -5.00 -3.28
N LEU A 106 -11.45 -6.24 -3.21
CA LEU A 106 -12.10 -7.38 -2.57
C LEU A 106 -11.07 -8.24 -1.84
N VAL A 107 -11.38 -8.67 -0.62
CA VAL A 107 -10.58 -9.63 0.16
C VAL A 107 -11.47 -10.77 0.63
N ASP A 108 -11.13 -11.99 0.20
CA ASP A 108 -11.74 -13.25 0.64
C ASP A 108 -10.65 -14.30 0.87
N ARG A 109 -9.68 -13.98 1.73
CA ARG A 109 -8.50 -14.82 2.01
C ARG A 109 -8.76 -15.83 3.12
N TYR A 110 -9.61 -15.46 4.07
CA TYR A 110 -9.92 -16.24 5.27
C TYR A 110 -11.37 -16.68 5.27
N GLY A 111 -11.69 -17.69 6.10
CA GLY A 111 -13.02 -18.29 6.15
C GLY A 111 -14.08 -17.42 6.83
N THR A 112 -13.69 -16.34 7.49
CA THR A 112 -14.60 -15.44 8.21
C THR A 112 -14.44 -13.98 7.77
N LYS A 113 -15.52 -13.20 7.85
CA LYS A 113 -15.48 -11.76 7.58
C LYS A 113 -14.56 -11.05 8.56
N GLU A 114 -14.56 -11.47 9.82
CA GLU A 114 -13.76 -10.87 10.88
C GLU A 114 -12.26 -10.96 10.58
N GLU A 115 -11.80 -12.12 10.09
CA GLU A 115 -10.40 -12.33 9.69
C GLU A 115 -10.06 -11.53 8.42
N ASN A 116 -10.95 -11.51 7.41
CA ASN A 116 -10.75 -10.69 6.21
C ASN A 116 -10.73 -9.19 6.55
N TYR A 117 -11.53 -8.74 7.50
CA TYR A 117 -11.51 -7.35 7.99
C TYR A 117 -10.24 -7.05 8.77
N ALA A 118 -9.77 -8.00 9.58
CA ALA A 118 -8.50 -7.89 10.28
C ALA A 118 -7.31 -7.78 9.31
N TRP A 119 -7.35 -8.50 8.18
CA TRP A 119 -6.35 -8.37 7.12
C TRP A 119 -6.30 -6.95 6.54
N PHE A 120 -7.45 -6.34 6.25
CA PHE A 120 -7.52 -4.95 5.79
C PHE A 120 -6.87 -4.00 6.81
N LYS A 121 -7.18 -4.16 8.10
CA LYS A 121 -6.53 -3.38 9.16
C LYS A 121 -5.02 -3.58 9.13
N VAL A 122 -4.52 -4.81 9.05
CA VAL A 122 -3.08 -5.09 9.06
C VAL A 122 -2.36 -4.38 7.92
N VAL A 123 -2.87 -4.52 6.68
CA VAL A 123 -2.24 -3.91 5.51
C VAL A 123 -2.31 -2.39 5.53
N SER A 124 -3.45 -1.84 5.98
CA SER A 124 -3.58 -0.39 6.14
C SER A 124 -2.71 0.16 7.26
N THR A 125 -2.63 -0.51 8.43
CA THR A 125 -1.75 -0.12 9.53
C THR A 125 -0.30 -0.12 9.10
N HIS A 126 0.15 -1.15 8.37
CA HIS A 126 1.53 -1.22 7.91
C HIS A 126 1.88 -0.05 6.99
N GLN A 127 1.05 0.26 5.99
CA GLN A 127 1.28 1.42 5.11
C GLN A 127 1.25 2.75 5.87
N VAL A 128 0.29 2.93 6.80
CA VAL A 128 0.19 4.14 7.61
C VAL A 128 1.35 4.29 8.58
N ALA A 129 1.92 3.18 9.06
CA ALA A 129 3.04 3.17 9.99
C ALA A 129 4.25 3.93 9.42
N HIS A 130 4.43 3.98 8.10
CA HIS A 130 5.50 4.78 7.50
C HIS A 130 5.34 6.28 7.77
N LEU A 131 4.10 6.78 7.74
CA LEU A 131 3.81 8.18 8.06
C LEU A 131 3.96 8.41 9.55
N GLU A 132 3.28 7.57 10.33
CA GLU A 132 3.17 7.70 11.76
C GLU A 132 4.53 7.61 12.46
N PHE A 133 5.36 6.66 12.03
CA PHE A 133 6.69 6.43 12.62
C PHE A 133 7.81 7.08 11.82
N GLY A 134 7.50 7.97 10.87
CA GLY A 134 8.45 8.85 10.23
C GLY A 134 9.49 8.15 9.34
N SER A 135 9.07 7.26 8.44
CA SER A 135 9.98 6.73 7.40
C SER A 135 10.47 7.82 6.45
N PHE A 136 9.68 8.88 6.28
CA PHE A 136 9.92 9.93 5.28
C PHE A 136 10.37 11.27 5.87
N ILE A 137 10.63 11.36 7.18
CA ILE A 137 11.08 12.61 7.83
C ILE A 137 12.60 12.84 7.73
N PHE A 138 13.24 12.17 6.77
CA PHE A 138 14.67 12.31 6.53
C PHE A 138 14.94 13.69 5.92
N GLU A 139 15.89 14.39 6.53
CA GLU A 139 16.41 15.67 6.06
C GLU A 139 17.89 15.51 5.77
N PHE A 140 18.30 15.81 4.54
CA PHE A 140 19.66 15.52 4.09
C PHE A 140 20.71 16.33 4.87
N GLU A 141 20.40 17.57 5.23
CA GLU A 141 21.32 18.44 5.95
C GLU A 141 21.36 18.16 7.46
N ARG A 142 20.39 17.44 8.02
CA ARG A 142 20.28 17.20 9.47
C ARG A 142 21.42 16.30 9.98
N PRO A 143 22.32 16.76 10.86
CA PRO A 143 23.47 15.96 11.30
C PRO A 143 23.09 14.56 11.81
N SER A 144 23.86 13.56 11.42
CA SER A 144 23.68 12.19 11.93
C SER A 144 24.03 12.12 13.41
N GLY A 145 23.16 11.50 14.22
CA GLY A 145 23.38 11.33 15.66
C GLY A 145 24.15 10.07 16.04
N LEU A 146 24.27 9.08 15.13
CA LEU A 146 24.85 7.76 15.40
C LEU A 146 26.10 7.45 14.56
N PHE A 147 26.18 8.01 13.36
CA PHE A 147 27.25 7.77 12.40
C PHE A 147 27.93 9.07 11.99
N GLU A 148 29.17 8.97 11.51
CA GLU A 148 29.86 10.08 10.86
C GLU A 148 29.11 10.50 9.57
N ASN A 149 29.09 11.80 9.30
CA ASN A 149 28.29 12.36 8.21
C ASN A 149 29.05 12.34 6.88
N LEU A 150 29.07 11.19 6.21
CA LEU A 150 29.80 11.00 4.94
C LEU A 150 29.06 11.55 3.71
N ARG A 151 27.75 11.81 3.81
CA ARG A 151 26.92 12.10 2.63
C ARG A 151 27.25 13.43 1.95
N LEU A 152 27.69 14.43 2.73
CA LEU A 152 28.15 15.73 2.21
C LEU A 152 29.44 15.55 1.38
N ASP A 153 30.37 14.75 1.87
CA ASP A 153 31.63 14.46 1.17
C ASP A 153 31.39 13.63 -0.10
N LEU A 154 30.51 12.63 -0.03
CA LEU A 154 30.13 11.80 -1.18
C LEU A 154 29.43 12.64 -2.26
N GLU A 155 28.56 13.55 -1.87
CA GLU A 155 27.91 14.49 -2.78
C GLU A 155 28.93 15.41 -3.47
N ALA A 156 29.87 15.99 -2.71
CA ALA A 156 30.91 16.83 -3.28
C ALA A 156 31.75 16.08 -4.34
N ARG A 157 32.15 14.83 -4.05
CA ARG A 157 32.88 13.97 -5.00
C ARG A 157 32.04 13.66 -6.24
N ARG A 158 30.75 13.39 -6.06
CA ARG A 158 29.80 13.12 -7.15
C ARG A 158 29.68 14.33 -8.07
N ILE A 159 29.50 15.52 -7.52
CA ILE A 159 29.41 16.78 -8.28
C ILE A 159 30.70 17.02 -9.06
N GLU A 160 31.86 16.81 -8.46
CA GLU A 160 33.15 16.96 -9.16
C GLU A 160 33.26 15.99 -10.34
N THR A 161 32.93 14.71 -10.13
CA THR A 161 32.94 13.69 -11.19
C THR A 161 32.02 14.05 -12.35
N LEU A 162 30.83 14.60 -12.05
CA LEU A 162 29.88 15.05 -13.07
C LEU A 162 30.42 16.23 -13.88
N ARG A 163 31.10 17.18 -13.22
CA ARG A 163 31.74 18.34 -13.88
C ARG A 163 32.90 17.91 -14.77
N GLU A 164 33.73 16.98 -14.32
CA GLU A 164 34.83 16.42 -15.12
C GLU A 164 34.32 15.69 -16.37
N ASN A 165 33.22 14.94 -16.26
CA ASN A 165 32.60 14.26 -17.39
C ASN A 165 31.95 15.22 -18.38
N GLN A 166 31.38 16.34 -17.93
CA GLN A 166 30.83 17.39 -18.80
C GLN A 166 31.94 18.13 -19.57
N ASN A 167 33.10 18.34 -18.95
CA ASN A 167 34.25 18.98 -19.61
C ASN A 167 34.98 18.07 -20.61
N ASN A 168 34.81 16.75 -20.53
CA ASN A 168 35.51 15.76 -21.36
C ASN A 168 34.62 15.05 -22.40
N GLY A 169 33.32 15.35 -22.47
CA GLY A 169 32.38 14.80 -23.47
C GLY A 169 32.32 15.63 -24.77
N PRO A 170 32.01 15.03 -25.94
CA PRO A 170 31.80 15.82 -27.14
C PRO A 170 30.55 16.69 -26.97
N ALA A 171 30.65 17.98 -27.29
CA ALA A 171 29.53 18.90 -27.31
C ALA A 171 28.46 18.39 -28.29
N PHE A 172 27.41 17.77 -27.78
CA PHE A 172 26.20 17.45 -28.53
C PHE A 172 25.00 18.13 -27.85
N GLY A 173 24.53 19.19 -28.52
CA GLY A 173 23.12 19.48 -28.77
C GLY A 173 22.18 19.69 -27.59
N GLU A 174 21.63 20.89 -27.52
CA GLU A 174 20.26 21.10 -27.04
C GLU A 174 19.29 20.07 -27.69
N ASP A 175 18.21 19.74 -26.97
CA ASP A 175 17.13 18.76 -27.25
C ASP A 175 17.42 17.37 -26.63
N VAL A 176 16.72 16.89 -25.58
CA VAL A 176 15.26 16.77 -25.45
C VAL A 176 14.86 16.95 -23.98
N ALA A 177 14.02 17.96 -23.73
CA ALA A 177 13.16 17.98 -22.54
C ALA A 177 12.08 16.92 -22.75
N ASP A 178 12.15 15.80 -22.03
CA ASP A 178 10.99 14.94 -21.84
C ASP A 178 10.26 15.46 -20.60
N SER A 179 9.39 16.43 -20.86
CA SER A 179 8.49 17.03 -19.90
C SER A 179 7.28 16.12 -19.73
N ASP A 180 7.31 15.25 -18.72
CA ASP A 180 6.09 14.64 -18.21
C ASP A 180 6.13 14.63 -16.67
N SER A 181 5.83 15.79 -16.09
CA SER A 181 5.19 15.89 -14.77
C SER A 181 4.52 17.26 -14.62
N PRO A 182 3.21 17.30 -14.29
CA PRO A 182 2.43 18.53 -14.25
C PRO A 182 2.76 19.36 -13.01
N GLY A 183 2.57 20.67 -13.17
CA GLY A 183 3.17 21.69 -12.33
C GLY A 183 2.70 21.75 -10.87
N ASN A 184 3.54 22.39 -10.07
CA ASN A 184 3.04 23.32 -9.06
C ASN A 184 4.03 24.48 -8.91
N GLU A 185 3.58 25.67 -9.25
CA GLU A 185 4.30 26.93 -9.07
C GLU A 185 4.24 27.32 -7.60
N LEU A 186 5.34 27.27 -6.85
CA LEU A 186 5.47 28.07 -5.61
C LEU A 186 6.96 28.29 -5.23
N SER A 187 7.34 29.57 -5.25
CA SER A 187 8.45 30.23 -4.55
C SER A 187 9.91 30.05 -5.03
N GLU A 188 10.56 31.20 -5.10
CA GLU A 188 11.87 31.50 -5.68
C GLU A 188 13.02 31.11 -4.73
N SER A 189 14.22 30.90 -5.32
CA SER A 189 15.54 30.68 -4.70
C SER A 189 16.08 29.26 -4.50
N HIS A 190 15.88 28.35 -5.45
CA HIS A 190 16.64 27.09 -5.49
C HIS A 190 17.42 26.91 -6.79
N THR A 191 18.71 26.59 -6.66
CA THR A 191 19.67 26.45 -7.77
C THR A 191 19.32 25.22 -8.61
N GLY A 192 19.64 25.21 -9.91
CA GLY A 192 19.18 24.19 -10.87
C GLY A 192 19.47 22.71 -10.54
N LEU A 193 20.37 22.43 -9.57
CA LEU A 193 20.63 21.07 -9.04
C LEU A 193 19.58 20.62 -8.01
N GLU A 194 19.04 21.54 -7.21
CA GLU A 194 17.98 21.24 -6.23
C GLU A 194 16.65 20.92 -6.92
N ARG A 195 16.47 21.37 -8.18
CA ARG A 195 15.33 21.00 -9.03
C ARG A 195 15.36 19.54 -9.51
N ALA A 196 16.51 18.86 -9.44
CA ALA A 196 16.63 17.47 -9.90
C ALA A 196 16.16 16.46 -8.84
N TRP A 197 16.03 16.86 -7.58
CA TRP A 197 15.65 15.98 -6.48
C TRP A 197 14.22 16.29 -6.05
N LEU A 198 13.28 15.34 -6.21
CA LEU A 198 11.92 15.52 -5.67
C LEU A 198 11.92 15.47 -4.14
N THR A 199 12.86 14.74 -3.51
CA THR A 199 12.96 14.62 -2.05
C THR A 199 14.40 14.45 -1.56
N ASP A 200 14.65 14.78 -0.29
CA ASP A 200 15.94 14.54 0.39
C ASP A 200 16.32 13.05 0.45
N MET A 201 15.33 12.16 0.51
CA MET A 201 15.55 10.72 0.42
C MET A 201 16.10 10.33 -0.96
N GLN A 202 15.55 10.88 -2.05
CA GLN A 202 16.08 10.63 -3.38
C GLN A 202 17.51 11.15 -3.53
N ARG A 203 17.77 12.38 -3.08
CA ARG A 203 19.12 12.97 -2.99
C ARG A 203 20.09 12.02 -2.31
N PHE A 204 19.68 11.40 -1.19
CA PHE A 204 20.50 10.44 -0.46
C PHE A 204 20.74 9.14 -1.25
N PHE A 205 19.70 8.54 -1.84
CA PHE A 205 19.83 7.30 -2.59
C PHE A 205 20.65 7.44 -3.88
N ASP A 206 20.69 8.64 -4.47
CA ASP A 206 21.47 8.93 -5.67
C ASP A 206 23.00 9.00 -5.40
N LEU A 207 23.42 8.97 -4.13
CA LEU A 207 24.84 8.87 -3.74
C LEU A 207 25.42 7.47 -3.94
N PHE A 208 24.57 6.45 -4.09
CA PHE A 208 25.01 5.06 -4.23
C PHE A 208 25.12 4.66 -5.70
N GLU A 209 26.10 3.79 -6.00
CA GLU A 209 26.28 3.27 -7.36
C GLU A 209 25.08 2.43 -7.82
N ASP A 210 24.61 1.54 -6.94
CA ASP A 210 23.40 0.74 -7.15
C ASP A 210 22.26 1.30 -6.28
N ARG A 211 21.51 2.24 -6.87
CA ARG A 211 20.33 2.84 -6.23
C ARG A 211 19.28 1.81 -5.84
N LYS A 212 19.12 0.74 -6.63
CA LYS A 212 18.10 -0.29 -6.38
C LYS A 212 18.48 -1.10 -5.14
N LEU A 213 19.73 -1.57 -5.06
CA LEU A 213 20.21 -2.30 -3.91
C LEU A 213 20.10 -1.46 -2.62
N SER A 214 20.47 -0.18 -2.67
CA SER A 214 20.35 0.71 -1.51
C SER A 214 18.90 0.90 -1.06
N LEU A 215 17.96 1.02 -2.00
CA LEU A 215 16.53 1.08 -1.69
C LEU A 215 16.05 -0.25 -1.08
N ASP A 216 16.39 -1.39 -1.68
CA ASP A 216 16.00 -2.71 -1.18
C ASP A 216 16.52 -2.94 0.26
N ILE A 217 17.76 -2.53 0.56
CA ILE A 217 18.32 -2.58 1.92
C ILE A 217 17.53 -1.68 2.88
N PHE A 218 17.23 -0.44 2.46
CA PHE A 218 16.43 0.47 3.27
C PHE A 218 15.06 -0.12 3.57
N THR A 219 14.33 -0.61 2.57
CA THR A 219 13.00 -1.20 2.72
C THR A 219 13.03 -2.37 3.69
N VAL A 220 13.99 -3.30 3.59
CA VAL A 220 14.09 -4.43 4.53
C VAL A 220 14.33 -3.97 5.97
N VAL A 221 15.22 -3.01 6.18
CA VAL A 221 15.52 -2.49 7.53
C VAL A 221 14.33 -1.72 8.08
N GLU A 222 13.68 -0.93 7.24
CA GLU A 222 12.56 -0.08 7.60
C GLU A 222 11.32 -0.91 7.91
N ASP A 223 10.96 -1.89 7.09
CA ASP A 223 9.89 -2.86 7.36
C ASP A 223 10.12 -3.56 8.70
N GLY A 224 11.36 -3.97 8.99
CA GLY A 224 11.72 -4.57 10.27
C GLY A 224 11.49 -3.62 11.46
N ARG A 225 11.83 -2.34 11.29
CA ARG A 225 11.58 -1.29 12.29
C ARG A 225 10.08 -1.06 12.49
N LEU A 226 9.32 -0.96 11.41
CA LEU A 226 7.87 -0.72 11.43
C LEU A 226 7.12 -1.91 12.04
N ASP A 227 7.45 -3.13 11.63
CA ASP A 227 6.92 -4.37 12.22
C ASP A 227 7.07 -4.39 13.74
N ALA A 228 8.28 -4.07 14.22
CA ALA A 228 8.56 -4.03 15.66
C ALA A 228 7.74 -2.93 16.35
N ARG A 229 7.67 -1.74 15.76
CA ARG A 229 6.92 -0.60 16.30
C ARG A 229 5.42 -0.85 16.33
N VAL A 230 4.82 -1.31 15.23
CA VAL A 230 3.39 -1.65 15.16
C VAL A 230 3.03 -2.70 16.22
N LYS A 231 3.82 -3.77 16.35
CA LYS A 231 3.57 -4.82 17.35
C LYS A 231 3.74 -4.34 18.80
N ASN A 232 4.50 -3.27 19.03
CA ASN A 232 4.73 -2.68 20.35
C ASN A 232 3.64 -1.64 20.71
N GLU A 233 3.40 -0.67 19.83
CA GLU A 233 2.45 0.44 20.05
C GLU A 233 0.99 0.00 19.89
N TYR A 234 0.73 -1.02 19.06
CA TYR A 234 -0.61 -1.52 18.76
C TYR A 234 -0.83 -2.98 19.18
N PRO A 235 -0.88 -3.30 20.49
CA PRO A 235 -1.13 -4.66 20.96
C PRO A 235 -2.44 -5.28 20.43
N GLY A 236 -3.45 -4.44 20.16
CA GLY A 236 -4.77 -4.89 19.67
C GLY A 236 -4.77 -5.47 18.26
N ILE A 237 -3.77 -5.16 17.41
CA ILE A 237 -3.65 -5.74 16.07
C ILE A 237 -2.56 -6.82 15.99
N LYS A 238 -1.74 -6.96 17.03
CA LYS A 238 -0.55 -7.83 17.05
C LYS A 238 -0.82 -9.27 16.64
N SER A 239 -1.92 -9.87 17.10
CA SER A 239 -2.28 -11.26 16.76
C SER A 239 -2.55 -11.40 15.26
N SER A 240 -3.45 -10.59 14.72
CA SER A 240 -3.77 -10.56 13.28
C SER A 240 -2.54 -10.20 12.43
N TYR A 241 -1.72 -9.27 12.89
CA TYR A 241 -0.48 -8.88 12.21
C TYR A 241 0.49 -10.05 12.07
N THR A 242 0.67 -10.82 13.16
CA THR A 242 1.55 -12.00 13.18
C THR A 242 1.01 -13.11 12.29
N GLN A 243 -0.31 -13.30 12.27
CA GLN A 243 -0.98 -14.26 11.39
C GLN A 243 -0.73 -13.92 9.92
N VAL A 244 -1.03 -12.69 9.51
CA VAL A 244 -0.82 -12.22 8.12
C VAL A 244 0.65 -12.33 7.69
N GLN A 245 1.59 -12.01 8.58
CA GLN A 245 3.03 -12.16 8.33
C GLN A 245 3.43 -13.64 8.12
N SER A 246 2.88 -14.56 8.92
CA SER A 246 3.16 -15.99 8.82
C SER A 246 2.61 -16.57 7.51
N ASP A 247 1.35 -16.23 7.18
CA ASP A 247 0.71 -16.68 5.93
C ASP A 247 1.46 -16.14 4.69
N SER A 248 2.01 -14.93 4.78
CA SER A 248 2.80 -14.34 3.69
C SER A 248 4.14 -15.05 3.50
N HIS A 249 4.73 -15.62 4.56
CA HIS A 249 5.95 -16.42 4.47
C HIS A 249 5.69 -17.76 3.79
N GLU A 250 4.60 -18.45 4.13
CA GLU A 250 4.24 -19.77 3.55
C GLU A 250 4.03 -19.71 2.03
N ASN A 251 3.67 -18.55 1.50
CA ASN A 251 3.42 -18.35 0.07
C ASN A 251 4.64 -17.88 -0.73
N ARG A 252 5.83 -17.77 -0.13
CA ARG A 252 7.06 -17.41 -0.86
C ARG A 252 7.64 -18.65 -1.55
N PRO A 253 7.91 -18.61 -2.87
CA PRO A 253 8.62 -19.69 -3.54
C PRO A 253 10.06 -19.81 -3.01
N ASP A 254 10.54 -21.06 -2.90
CA ASP A 254 11.95 -21.39 -2.58
C ASP A 254 12.93 -20.85 -3.64
#